data_AF-A0ABD7TUF9-F1
#
_entry.id   AF-A0ABD7TUF9-F1
#
_cell.length_a   1.000
_cell.length_b   1.000
_cell.length_c   1.000
_cell.angle_alpha   90.00
_cell.angle_beta   90.00
_cell.angle_gamma   90.00
#
_symmetry.space_group_name_H-M   'P 1'
#
loop_
_entity.id
_entity.type
_entity.pdbx_description
1 polymer ?
#
loop_
_entity_poly.entity_id
_entity_poly.type
_entity_poly.pdbx_seq_one_letter_code
_entity_poly.pdbx_strand_id
1 'polypeptide(L)'
;MIFKNINDINKLEDAYEYEKKQIAKKFEELYDFKHQLRLDNERSYDAFLYLKQKMNYSEESNKKMLNLMEEFDSEVESYVRRTEREIFEYQDELKKEFSRQAEKILER
;
A
#
# COMPACT_ATOMS: atom_id res chain seq x y z
N MET A 1 -18.60 -9.99 -9.20
CA MET A 1 -19.56 -9.19 -8.42
C MET A 1 -19.67 -9.79 -7.05
N ILE A 2 -18.97 -9.13 -6.14
CA ILE A 2 -18.71 -9.43 -4.73
C ILE A 2 -20.02 -9.76 -3.99
N PHE A 3 -21.12 -9.08 -4.35
CA PHE A 3 -22.41 -9.24 -3.66
C PHE A 3 -23.51 -9.96 -4.46
N LYS A 4 -23.20 -10.57 -5.61
CA LYS A 4 -24.19 -10.99 -6.63
C LYS A 4 -25.31 -11.94 -6.15
N ASN A 5 -25.13 -12.60 -5.00
CA ASN A 5 -26.05 -13.60 -4.47
C ASN A 5 -26.72 -13.21 -3.15
N ILE A 6 -26.49 -11.98 -2.66
CA ILE A 6 -27.08 -11.51 -1.41
C ILE A 6 -28.41 -10.84 -1.74
N ASN A 7 -29.52 -11.41 -1.23
CA ASN A 7 -30.88 -10.87 -1.42
C ASN A 7 -31.48 -10.29 -0.15
N ASP A 8 -30.71 -10.29 0.95
CA ASP A 8 -31.11 -9.76 2.25
C ASP A 8 -30.25 -8.52 2.53
N ILE A 9 -30.90 -7.40 2.87
CA ILE A 9 -30.22 -6.12 3.03
C ILE A 9 -29.24 -6.13 4.21
N ASN A 10 -29.59 -6.78 5.32
CA ASN A 10 -28.72 -6.84 6.50
C ASN A 10 -27.47 -7.65 6.19
N LYS A 11 -27.61 -8.78 5.47
CA LYS A 11 -26.46 -9.58 5.03
C LYS A 11 -25.57 -8.82 4.03
N LEU A 12 -26.16 -7.93 3.23
CA LEU A 12 -25.41 -7.10 2.29
C LEU A 12 -24.59 -6.05 3.04
N GLU A 13 -25.18 -5.40 4.04
CA GLU A 13 -24.50 -4.45 4.92
C GLU A 13 -23.36 -5.12 5.70
N ASP A 14 -23.61 -6.29 6.29
CA ASP A 14 -22.59 -7.06 7.01
C ASP A 14 -21.39 -7.40 6.10
N ALA A 15 -21.66 -7.87 4.88
CA ALA A 15 -20.61 -8.18 3.91
C ALA A 15 -19.83 -6.92 3.50
N TYR A 16 -20.51 -5.79 3.28
CA TYR A 16 -19.88 -4.53 2.94
C TYR A 16 -19.02 -3.98 4.08
N GLU A 17 -19.49 -4.05 5.32
CA GLU A 17 -18.71 -3.66 6.50
C GLU A 17 -17.50 -4.57 6.73
N TYR A 18 -17.62 -5.87 6.45
CA TYR A 18 -16.49 -6.79 6.46
C TYR A 18 -15.41 -6.36 5.46
N GLU A 19 -15.79 -6.10 4.21
CA GLU A 19 -14.83 -5.67 3.17
C GLU A 19 -14.20 -4.31 3.48
N LYS A 20 -14.95 -3.36 4.06
CA LYS A 20 -14.40 -2.09 4.55
C LYS A 20 -13.32 -2.30 5.61
N LYS A 21 -13.50 -3.26 6.52
CA LYS A 21 -12.46 -3.61 7.52
C LYS A 21 -11.22 -4.20 6.86
N GLN A 22 -11.39 -5.03 5.82
CA GLN A 22 -10.24 -5.57 5.06
C GLN A 22 -9.47 -4.45 4.34
N ILE A 23 -10.17 -3.49 3.75
CA ILE A 23 -9.56 -2.31 3.14
C ILE A 23 -8.78 -1.49 4.18
N ALA A 24 -9.37 -1.24 5.34
CA ALA A 24 -8.69 -0.52 6.43
C ALA A 24 -7.40 -1.24 6.87
N LYS A 25 -7.46 -2.56 7.04
CA LYS A 25 -6.29 -3.38 7.37
C LYS A 25 -5.18 -3.28 6.32
N LYS A 26 -5.53 -3.28 5.03
CA LYS A 26 -4.54 -3.09 3.95
C LYS A 26 -3.87 -1.71 4.00
N PHE A 27 -4.60 -0.66 4.36
CA PHE A 27 -4.01 0.66 4.56
C PHE A 27 -3.07 0.70 5.76
N GLU A 28 -3.43 0.05 6.87
CA GLU A 28 -2.56 -0.09 8.05
C GLU A 28 -1.27 -0.84 7.69
N GLU A 29 -1.38 -1.99 7.02
CA GLU A 29 -0.22 -2.78 6.56
C GLU A 29 0.70 -1.97 5.64
N LEU A 30 0.14 -1.17 4.73
CA LEU A 30 0.91 -0.31 3.84
C LEU A 30 1.59 0.84 4.60
N TYR A 31 0.94 1.40 5.61
CA TYR A 31 1.52 2.43 6.47
C TYR A 31 2.70 1.88 7.29
N ASP A 32 2.51 0.70 7.90
CA ASP A 32 3.56 0.01 8.65
C ASP A 32 4.75 -0.33 7.75
N PHE A 33 4.49 -0.81 6.54
CA PHE A 33 5.52 -1.06 5.54
C PHE A 33 6.34 0.20 5.21
N LYS A 34 5.68 1.34 4.95
CA LYS A 34 6.38 2.62 4.72
C LYS A 34 7.22 3.04 5.92
N HIS A 35 6.67 2.87 7.12
CA HIS A 35 7.38 3.23 8.35
C HIS A 35 8.64 2.38 8.53
N GLN A 36 8.52 1.07 8.34
CA GLN A 36 9.64 0.12 8.45
C GLN A 36 10.73 0.42 7.41
N LEU A 37 10.34 0.66 6.16
CA LEU A 37 11.28 1.05 5.10
C LEU A 37 12.06 2.31 5.46
N ARG A 38 11.40 3.32 6.02
CA ARG A 38 12.07 4.56 6.44
C ARG A 38 13.16 4.28 7.48
N LEU A 39 12.86 3.45 8.48
CA LEU A 39 13.82 3.06 9.51
C LEU A 39 15.00 2.28 8.93
N ASP A 40 14.73 1.37 7.99
CA ASP A 40 15.79 0.57 7.36
C ASP A 40 16.67 1.41 6.43
N ASN A 41 16.09 2.40 5.74
CA ASN A 41 16.85 3.38 4.97
C ASN A 41 17.74 4.26 5.86
N GLU A 42 17.20 4.79 6.98
CA GLU A 42 17.97 5.58 7.95
C GLU A 42 19.17 4.77 8.49
N ARG A 43 18.94 3.51 8.88
CA ARG A 43 20.00 2.60 9.36
C ARG A 43 21.06 2.30 8.29
N SER A 44 20.61 2.06 7.05
CA SER A 44 21.51 1.76 5.94
C SER A 44 22.38 2.96 5.58
N TYR A 45 21.82 4.18 5.65
CA TYR A 45 22.56 5.41 5.45
C TYR A 45 23.61 5.65 6.55
N ASP A 46 23.26 5.43 7.82
CA ASP A 46 24.23 5.52 8.92
C ASP A 46 25.39 4.53 8.75
N ALA A 47 25.08 3.29 8.36
CA ALA A 47 26.08 2.27 8.06
C ALA A 47 26.99 2.68 6.89
N PHE A 48 26.42 3.26 5.83
CA PHE A 48 27.18 3.80 4.71
C PHE A 48 28.13 4.92 5.16
N LEU A 49 27.65 5.88 5.96
CA LEU A 49 28.48 6.97 6.47
C LEU A 49 29.65 6.45 7.31
N TYR A 50 29.40 5.45 8.17
CA TYR A 50 30.44 4.81 8.96
C TYR A 50 31.50 4.13 8.07
N LEU A 51 31.06 3.33 7.09
CA LEU A 51 31.97 2.65 6.17
C LEU A 51 32.76 3.64 5.32
N LYS A 52 32.13 4.72 4.82
CA LYS A 52 32.80 5.79 4.09
C LYS A 52 33.94 6.40 4.91
N GLN A 53 33.69 6.69 6.19
CA GLN A 53 34.71 7.26 7.10
C GLN A 53 35.84 6.27 7.42
N LYS A 54 35.54 4.97 7.53
CA LYS A 54 36.53 3.94 7.92
C LYS A 54 37.33 3.37 6.76
N MET A 55 36.72 3.24 5.59
CA MET A 55 37.27 2.52 4.43
C MET A 55 37.81 3.46 3.34
N ASN A 56 37.64 4.78 3.49
CA ASN A 56 38.12 5.79 2.55
C ASN A 56 37.61 5.53 1.11
N TYR A 57 36.30 5.29 0.97
CA TYR A 57 35.68 4.97 -0.31
C TYR A 57 35.99 6.02 -1.38
N SER A 58 36.33 5.54 -2.58
CA SER A 58 36.56 6.40 -3.75
C SER A 58 35.31 7.20 -4.11
N GLU A 59 35.50 8.36 -4.76
CA GLU A 59 34.43 9.18 -5.33
C GLU A 59 33.45 8.34 -6.17
N GLU A 60 33.98 7.41 -6.97
CA GLU A 60 33.21 6.52 -7.83
C GLU A 60 32.35 5.52 -7.02
N SER A 61 32.91 4.97 -5.94
CA SER A 61 32.16 4.07 -5.05
C SER A 61 31.03 4.82 -4.32
N ASN A 62 31.29 6.05 -3.89
CA ASN A 62 30.28 6.92 -3.28
C ASN A 62 29.15 7.23 -4.28
N LYS A 63 29.50 7.59 -5.53
CA LYS A 63 28.52 7.88 -6.58
C LYS A 63 27.66 6.66 -6.91
N LYS A 64 28.27 5.48 -7.03
CA LYS A 64 27.54 4.23 -7.28
C LYS A 64 26.56 3.91 -6.16
N MET A 65 26.96 4.11 -4.90
CA MET A 65 26.08 3.90 -3.75
C MET A 65 24.89 4.86 -3.75
N LEU A 66 25.13 6.16 -3.99
CA LEU A 66 24.06 7.16 -4.06
C LEU A 66 23.05 6.83 -5.16
N ASN A 67 23.52 6.47 -6.35
CA ASN A 67 22.63 6.06 -7.45
C ASN A 67 21.76 4.85 -7.08
N LEU A 68 22.35 3.84 -6.42
CA LEU A 68 21.59 2.66 -5.97
C LEU A 68 20.51 3.02 -4.93
N MET A 69 20.81 3.98 -4.04
CA MET A 69 19.82 4.48 -3.07
C MET A 69 18.67 5.21 -3.78
N GLU A 70 18.98 6.07 -4.74
CA GLU A 70 17.97 6.80 -5.53
C GLU A 70 17.07 5.85 -6.35
N GLU A 71 17.67 4.84 -6.98
CA GLU A 71 16.92 3.80 -7.72
C GLU A 71 15.99 3.02 -6.80
N PHE A 72 16.48 2.61 -5.63
CA PHE A 72 15.68 1.90 -4.63
C PHE A 72 14.52 2.75 -4.12
N ASP A 73 14.78 4.01 -3.75
CA ASP A 73 13.74 4.94 -3.27
C ASP A 73 12.65 5.14 -4.34
N SER A 74 13.05 5.27 -5.61
CA SER A 74 12.11 5.39 -6.73
C SER A 74 11.25 4.14 -6.93
N GLU A 75 11.86 2.95 -6.84
CA GLU A 75 11.14 1.68 -6.97
C GLU A 75 10.13 1.49 -5.84
N VAL A 76 10.54 1.77 -4.60
CA VAL A 76 9.69 1.71 -3.41
C VAL A 76 8.52 2.68 -3.51
N GLU A 77 8.77 3.92 -3.91
CA GLU A 77 7.72 4.92 -4.07
C GLU A 77 6.72 4.51 -5.18
N SER A 78 7.22 3.97 -6.29
CA SER A 78 6.38 3.44 -7.37
C SER A 78 5.49 2.30 -6.91
N TYR A 79 6.06 1.35 -6.14
CA TYR A 79 5.30 0.24 -5.55
C TYR A 79 4.20 0.76 -4.61
N VAL A 80 4.55 1.63 -3.67
CA VAL A 80 3.62 2.24 -2.72
C VAL A 80 2.45 2.92 -3.44
N ARG A 81 2.73 3.79 -4.40
CA ARG A 81 1.69 4.54 -5.12
C ARG A 81 0.77 3.62 -5.91
N ARG A 82 1.31 2.52 -6.46
CA ARG A 82 0.53 1.52 -7.18
C ARG A 82 -0.41 0.78 -6.24
N THR A 83 0.10 0.31 -5.10
CA THR A 83 -0.72 -0.38 -4.10
C THR A 83 -1.81 0.53 -3.54
N GLU A 84 -1.51 1.81 -3.26
CA GLU A 84 -2.54 2.78 -2.85
C GLU A 84 -3.65 2.89 -3.89
N ARG A 85 -3.28 3.02 -5.17
CA ARG A 85 -4.24 3.11 -6.27
C ARG A 85 -5.13 1.87 -6.33
N GLU A 86 -4.56 0.68 -6.27
CA GLU A 86 -5.31 -0.58 -6.30
C GLU A 86 -6.31 -0.67 -5.12
N ILE A 87 -5.92 -0.22 -3.93
CA ILE A 87 -6.81 -0.18 -2.76
C ILE A 87 -7.96 0.82 -3.00
N PHE A 88 -7.68 2.01 -3.55
CA PHE A 88 -8.70 3.00 -3.86
C PHE A 88 -9.66 2.55 -4.96
N GLU A 89 -9.15 1.96 -6.03
CA GLU A 89 -9.95 1.40 -7.11
C GLU A 89 -10.89 0.32 -6.58
N TYR A 90 -10.36 -0.62 -5.78
CA TYR A 90 -11.17 -1.64 -5.13
C TYR A 90 -12.24 -1.05 -4.20
N GLN A 91 -11.92 0.00 -3.44
CA GLN A 91 -12.89 0.68 -2.58
C GLN A 91 -14.03 1.33 -3.39
N ASP A 92 -13.73 1.92 -4.54
CA ASP A 92 -14.73 2.53 -5.42
C ASP A 92 -15.63 1.46 -6.08
N GLU A 93 -15.03 0.36 -6.56
CA GLU A 93 -15.77 -0.78 -7.07
C GLU A 93 -16.70 -1.39 -6.01
N LEU A 94 -16.21 -1.56 -4.79
CA LEU A 94 -16.99 -2.08 -3.67
C LEU A 94 -18.22 -1.21 -3.40
N LYS A 95 -18.07 0.12 -3.38
CA LYS A 95 -19.18 1.07 -3.20
C LYS A 95 -20.21 0.94 -4.32
N LYS A 96 -19.75 0.90 -5.58
CA LYS A 96 -20.64 0.76 -6.76
C LYS A 96 -21.41 -0.54 -6.73
N GLU A 97 -20.74 -1.65 -6.41
CA GLU A 97 -21.39 -2.96 -6.33
C GLU A 97 -22.39 -3.04 -5.17
N PHE A 98 -22.07 -2.45 -4.02
CA PHE A 98 -22.99 -2.34 -2.88
C PHE A 98 -24.25 -1.58 -3.26
N SER A 99 -24.12 -0.35 -3.78
CA SER A 99 -25.28 0.47 -4.17
C SER A 99 -26.15 -0.25 -5.19
N ARG A 100 -25.53 -0.85 -6.22
CA ARG A 100 -26.24 -1.59 -7.25
C ARG A 100 -26.99 -2.82 -6.71
N GLN A 101 -26.42 -3.51 -5.71
CA GLN A 101 -27.08 -4.66 -5.13
C GLN A 101 -28.19 -4.24 -4.15
N ALA A 102 -27.98 -3.16 -3.39
CA ALA A 102 -28.98 -2.59 -2.49
C ALA A 102 -30.22 -2.11 -3.26
N GLU A 103 -30.05 -1.38 -4.36
CA GLU A 103 -31.14 -0.97 -5.26
C GLU A 103 -31.97 -2.18 -5.72
N LYS A 104 -31.31 -3.26 -6.18
CA LYS A 104 -32.01 -4.49 -6.61
C LYS A 104 -32.78 -5.20 -5.51
N ILE A 105 -32.35 -5.09 -4.26
CA ILE A 105 -33.06 -5.69 -3.12
C ILE A 105 -34.28 -4.84 -2.78
N LEU A 106 -34.16 -3.50 -2.84
CA LEU A 106 -35.23 -2.56 -2.49
C LEU A 106 -36.30 -2.41 -3.58
N GLU A 107 -35.96 -2.65 -4.85
CA GLU A 107 -36.91 -2.66 -5.98
C GLU A 107 -37.75 -3.95 -6.07
N ARG A 108 -37.50 -4.95 -5.21
CA ARG A 108 -38.25 -6.21 -5.15
C ARG A 108 -39.35 -6.17 -4.09
#